data_AF-A0A1Y3NH89-F1
#
_entry.id   AF-A0A1Y3NH89-F1
#
_cell.length_a   1.000
_cell.length_b   1.000
_cell.length_c   1.000
_cell.angle_alpha   90.00
_cell.angle_beta   90.00
_cell.angle_gamma   90.00
#
_symmetry.space_group_name_H-M   'P 1'
#
loop_
_entity.id
_entity.type
_entity.pdbx_description
1 polymer ?
#
loop_
_entity_poly.entity_id
_entity_poly.type
_entity_poly.pdbx_seq_one_letter_code
_entity_poly.pdbx_strand_id
1 'polypeptide(L)'
;ELIGIILGMFNKYDAIKDENSLVHILEFITKIRSTYNDVPYHTFRHATDVCFVTFYMFTELRSNMYLKYSRLEIIAMFVAALGHDMYHPGYNNLFQINTKSELAIKYNGKSVLEQYSADCLVELIEKTNIIEYLNIIPDLNAINYFCDLIVEVILSTDMSTHFQLQDDIRLLERKQYQLLSEKQRRTILNGLLHAADISNAARPWFVCEEWSNRVVEEFWRQGDEEKRLNLTVSPNMDRDRFERNGISIAFNDFITTPFYEVIYELIPTFELFVKLLHINRQKWNDL
;
A
#
# COMPACT_ATOMS: atom_id res chain seq x y z
N GLU A 1 -6.15 -16.45 -12.23
CA GLU A 1 -4.81 -15.91 -12.55
C GLU A 1 -4.19 -15.15 -11.38
N LEU A 2 -4.74 -14.00 -10.94
CA LEU A 2 -4.15 -13.17 -9.86
C LEU A 2 -3.79 -13.95 -8.58
N ILE A 3 -4.70 -14.76 -8.05
CA ILE A 3 -4.44 -15.58 -6.86
C ILE A 3 -3.26 -16.54 -7.07
N GLY A 4 -3.09 -17.09 -8.27
CA GLY A 4 -1.95 -17.96 -8.58
C GLY A 4 -0.62 -17.22 -8.54
N ILE A 5 -0.59 -15.96 -9.01
CA ILE A 5 0.59 -15.08 -8.90
C ILE A 5 0.90 -14.83 -7.42
N ILE A 6 -0.12 -14.50 -6.61
CA ILE A 6 0.04 -14.27 -5.18
C ILE A 6 0.59 -15.52 -4.47
N LEU A 7 0.04 -16.69 -4.74
CA LEU A 7 0.54 -17.95 -4.18
C LEU A 7 1.99 -18.21 -4.62
N GLY A 8 2.37 -17.86 -5.84
CA GLY A 8 3.75 -17.92 -6.32
C GLY A 8 4.70 -17.02 -5.51
N MET A 9 4.26 -15.81 -5.14
CA MET A 9 5.02 -14.88 -4.29
C MET A 9 5.22 -15.43 -2.86
N PHE A 10 4.16 -15.96 -2.26
CA PHE A 10 4.24 -16.62 -0.95
C PHE A 10 5.17 -17.85 -0.98
N ASN A 11 5.07 -18.67 -2.02
CA ASN A 11 5.94 -19.85 -2.20
C ASN A 11 7.42 -19.46 -2.37
N LYS A 12 7.72 -18.39 -3.12
CA LYS A 12 9.09 -17.90 -3.32
C LYS A 12 9.79 -17.53 -2.01
N TYR A 13 9.04 -17.09 -1.02
CA TYR A 13 9.53 -16.77 0.32
C TYR A 13 9.36 -17.91 1.32
N ASP A 14 9.13 -19.12 0.83
CA ASP A 14 9.00 -20.34 1.65
C ASP A 14 7.93 -20.15 2.72
N ALA A 15 6.77 -19.57 2.37
CA ALA A 15 5.62 -19.41 3.27
C ALA A 15 4.70 -20.65 3.28
N ILE A 16 4.76 -21.48 2.23
CA ILE A 16 3.89 -22.65 2.03
C ILE A 16 4.66 -23.90 2.45
N LYS A 17 4.25 -24.57 3.53
CA LYS A 17 4.92 -25.78 4.06
C LYS A 17 4.59 -27.03 3.26
N ASP A 18 3.30 -27.21 2.99
CA ASP A 18 2.69 -28.40 2.44
C ASP A 18 1.35 -28.06 1.74
N GLU A 19 0.64 -29.08 1.26
CA GLU A 19 -0.66 -28.94 0.61
C GLU A 19 -1.73 -28.33 1.54
N ASN A 20 -1.66 -28.62 2.84
CA ASN A 20 -2.62 -28.07 3.80
C ASN A 20 -2.39 -26.57 4.01
N SER A 21 -1.14 -26.14 4.13
CA SER A 21 -0.75 -24.72 4.10
C SER A 21 -1.26 -24.02 2.84
N LEU A 22 -1.09 -24.65 1.67
CA LEU A 22 -1.52 -24.08 0.39
C LEU A 22 -3.02 -23.81 0.37
N VAL A 23 -3.85 -24.77 0.83
CA VAL A 23 -5.31 -24.62 0.88
C VAL A 23 -5.72 -23.47 1.79
N HIS A 24 -5.17 -23.39 3.00
CA HIS A 24 -5.54 -22.33 3.95
C HIS A 24 -5.09 -20.93 3.48
N ILE A 25 -3.92 -20.82 2.85
CA ILE A 25 -3.45 -19.56 2.26
C ILE A 25 -4.34 -19.15 1.08
N LEU A 26 -4.72 -20.10 0.22
CA LEU A 26 -5.66 -19.86 -0.88
C LEU A 26 -7.02 -19.36 -0.37
N GLU A 27 -7.58 -20.01 0.65
CA GLU A 27 -8.84 -19.60 1.27
C GLU A 27 -8.74 -18.22 1.91
N PHE A 28 -7.65 -17.94 2.63
CA PHE A 28 -7.39 -16.64 3.26
C PHE A 28 -7.33 -15.52 2.22
N ILE A 29 -6.55 -15.69 1.14
CA ILE A 29 -6.47 -14.71 0.04
C ILE A 29 -7.85 -14.55 -0.64
N THR A 30 -8.63 -15.62 -0.76
CA THR A 30 -9.97 -15.56 -1.34
C THR A 30 -10.94 -14.77 -0.45
N LYS A 31 -10.83 -14.92 0.88
CA LYS A 31 -11.59 -14.12 1.84
C LYS A 31 -11.19 -12.65 1.78
N ILE A 32 -9.90 -12.33 1.73
CA ILE A 32 -9.43 -10.95 1.50
C ILE A 32 -10.02 -10.40 0.19
N ARG A 33 -9.91 -11.13 -0.92
CA ARG A 33 -10.49 -10.70 -2.21
C ARG A 33 -11.97 -10.36 -2.12
N SER A 34 -12.73 -11.11 -1.32
CA SER A 34 -14.18 -10.90 -1.20
C SER A 34 -14.58 -9.62 -0.47
N THR A 35 -13.65 -8.92 0.19
CA THR A 35 -13.92 -7.66 0.88
C THR A 35 -13.71 -6.43 0.00
N TYR A 36 -13.11 -6.59 -1.18
CA TYR A 36 -12.88 -5.48 -2.11
C TYR A 36 -14.11 -5.20 -2.96
N ASN A 37 -14.49 -3.93 -3.01
CA ASN A 37 -15.64 -3.45 -3.77
C ASN A 37 -15.28 -3.24 -5.26
N ASP A 38 -16.30 -3.14 -6.10
CA ASP A 38 -16.17 -2.76 -7.50
C ASP A 38 -16.15 -1.22 -7.63
N VAL A 39 -14.99 -0.64 -7.33
CA VAL A 39 -14.68 0.79 -7.49
C VAL A 39 -13.60 0.97 -8.56
N PRO A 40 -13.40 2.16 -9.15
CA PRO A 40 -12.45 2.32 -10.25
C PRO A 40 -11.00 1.94 -9.93
N TYR A 41 -10.49 2.28 -8.74
CA TYR A 41 -9.09 2.14 -8.34
C TYR A 41 -8.90 1.13 -7.19
N HIS A 42 -9.46 1.40 -5.99
CA HIS A 42 -9.21 0.63 -4.76
C HIS A 42 -9.92 -0.74 -4.77
N THR A 43 -9.46 -1.62 -5.66
CA THR A 43 -9.98 -2.95 -5.94
C THR A 43 -8.99 -4.03 -5.52
N PHE A 44 -9.41 -5.30 -5.53
CA PHE A 44 -8.48 -6.40 -5.30
C PHE A 44 -7.33 -6.44 -6.32
N ARG A 45 -7.51 -5.86 -7.52
CA ARG A 45 -6.44 -5.71 -8.50
C ARG A 45 -5.38 -4.71 -8.03
N HIS A 46 -5.79 -3.62 -7.39
CA HIS A 46 -4.87 -2.66 -6.80
C HIS A 46 -4.07 -3.32 -5.68
N ALA A 47 -4.74 -3.96 -4.72
CA ALA A 47 -4.07 -4.71 -3.65
C ALA A 47 -3.11 -5.80 -4.18
N THR A 48 -3.46 -6.47 -5.29
CA THR A 48 -2.57 -7.42 -5.94
C THR A 48 -1.34 -6.74 -6.56
N ASP A 49 -1.49 -5.56 -7.18
CA ASP A 49 -0.36 -4.79 -7.74
C ASP A 49 0.55 -4.27 -6.62
N VAL A 50 -0.01 -3.75 -5.52
CA VAL A 50 0.77 -3.36 -4.32
C VAL A 50 1.56 -4.56 -3.80
N CYS A 51 0.92 -5.72 -3.62
CA CYS A 51 1.60 -6.94 -3.18
C CYS A 51 2.72 -7.37 -4.15
N PHE A 52 2.49 -7.26 -5.46
CA PHE A 52 3.50 -7.56 -6.48
C PHE A 52 4.69 -6.60 -6.43
N VAL A 53 4.44 -5.31 -6.23
CA VAL A 53 5.50 -4.30 -6.11
C VAL A 53 6.29 -4.50 -4.82
N THR A 54 5.62 -4.79 -3.71
CA THR A 54 6.28 -5.19 -2.45
C THR A 54 7.17 -6.42 -2.66
N PHE A 55 6.67 -7.45 -3.35
CA PHE A 55 7.46 -8.62 -3.73
C PHE A 55 8.68 -8.26 -4.59
N TYR A 56 8.51 -7.42 -5.61
CA TYR A 56 9.59 -6.94 -6.48
C TYR A 56 10.67 -6.18 -5.69
N MET A 57 10.27 -5.34 -4.73
CA MET A 57 11.19 -4.61 -3.86
C MET A 57 12.04 -5.55 -3.00
N PHE A 58 11.45 -6.60 -2.42
CA PHE A 58 12.19 -7.56 -1.60
C PHE A 58 13.05 -8.53 -2.42
N THR A 59 12.64 -8.90 -3.63
CA THR A 59 13.32 -9.88 -4.49
C THR A 59 14.38 -9.25 -5.39
N GLU A 60 13.94 -8.40 -6.31
CA GLU A 60 14.77 -7.89 -7.40
C GLU A 60 15.54 -6.63 -6.96
N LEU A 61 14.90 -5.74 -6.20
CA LEU A 61 15.59 -4.56 -5.67
C LEU A 61 16.43 -4.87 -4.43
N ARG A 62 16.35 -6.11 -3.93
CA ARG A 62 17.18 -6.63 -2.84
C ARG A 62 17.13 -5.77 -1.58
N SER A 63 16.00 -5.10 -1.31
CA SER A 63 15.81 -4.35 -0.06
C SER A 63 16.06 -5.23 1.17
N ASN A 64 15.74 -6.53 1.07
CA ASN A 64 16.05 -7.52 2.09
C ASN A 64 17.56 -7.75 2.33
N MET A 65 18.40 -7.67 1.28
CA MET A 65 19.85 -7.88 1.45
C MET A 65 20.52 -6.75 2.24
N TYR A 66 19.99 -5.53 2.14
CA TYR A 66 20.50 -4.39 2.89
C TYR A 66 20.07 -4.43 4.36
N LEU A 67 18.83 -4.85 4.62
CA LEU A 67 18.14 -4.62 5.89
C LEU A 67 17.88 -5.91 6.72
N LYS A 68 18.20 -7.08 6.16
CA LYS A 68 18.10 -8.41 6.80
C LYS A 68 16.72 -8.65 7.41
N TYR A 69 15.66 -8.43 6.63
CA TYR A 69 14.31 -8.74 7.06
C TYR A 69 14.11 -10.26 7.17
N SER A 70 13.52 -10.66 8.28
CA SER A 70 13.09 -12.01 8.53
C SER A 70 12.00 -12.42 7.56
N ARG A 71 11.84 -13.73 7.37
CA ARG A 71 10.74 -14.29 6.59
C ARG A 71 9.38 -13.82 7.12
N LEU A 72 9.24 -13.73 8.44
CA LEU A 72 8.03 -13.27 9.10
C LEU A 72 7.69 -11.83 8.70
N GLU A 73 8.66 -10.91 8.77
CA GLU A 73 8.49 -9.51 8.34
C GLU A 73 8.06 -9.43 6.86
N ILE A 74 8.68 -10.22 5.98
CA ILE A 74 8.34 -10.20 4.53
C ILE A 74 6.95 -10.76 4.26
N ILE A 75 6.56 -11.86 4.91
CA ILE A 75 5.21 -12.41 4.77
C ILE A 75 4.16 -11.45 5.34
N ALA A 76 4.46 -10.78 6.46
CA ALA A 76 3.60 -9.75 7.04
C ALA A 76 3.35 -8.62 6.03
N MET A 77 4.40 -8.17 5.33
CA MET A 77 4.27 -7.15 4.27
C MET A 77 3.38 -7.60 3.11
N PHE A 78 3.44 -8.87 2.70
CA PHE A 78 2.53 -9.37 1.66
C PHE A 78 1.08 -9.43 2.13
N VAL A 79 0.84 -9.87 3.37
CA VAL A 79 -0.49 -9.90 3.96
C VAL A 79 -1.04 -8.48 4.13
N ALA A 80 -0.23 -7.55 4.61
CA ALA A 80 -0.59 -6.13 4.70
C ALA A 80 -0.91 -5.54 3.32
N ALA A 81 -0.07 -5.73 2.31
CA ALA A 81 -0.32 -5.24 0.96
C ALA A 81 -1.64 -5.75 0.36
N LEU A 82 -1.98 -7.02 0.60
CA LEU A 82 -3.26 -7.58 0.14
C LEU A 82 -4.46 -7.05 0.93
N GLY A 83 -4.27 -6.65 2.19
CA GLY A 83 -5.36 -6.27 3.08
C GLY A 83 -5.47 -4.76 3.40
N HIS A 84 -4.55 -3.92 2.92
CA HIS A 84 -4.47 -2.51 3.32
C HIS A 84 -5.72 -1.68 2.97
N ASP A 85 -6.45 -2.10 1.93
CA ASP A 85 -7.65 -1.44 1.41
C ASP A 85 -8.92 -2.31 1.53
N MET A 86 -8.94 -3.27 2.45
CA MET A 86 -10.13 -4.09 2.66
C MET A 86 -11.35 -3.21 2.95
N TYR A 87 -12.45 -3.47 2.25
CA TYR A 87 -13.71 -2.71 2.35
C TYR A 87 -13.64 -1.23 1.93
N HIS A 88 -12.60 -0.81 1.18
CA HIS A 88 -12.52 0.56 0.69
C HIS A 88 -13.79 0.95 -0.12
N PRO A 89 -14.50 2.04 0.24
CA PRO A 89 -15.82 2.35 -0.33
C PRO A 89 -15.75 3.16 -1.64
N GLY A 90 -14.56 3.55 -2.08
CA GLY A 90 -14.37 4.46 -3.21
C GLY A 90 -14.37 5.94 -2.83
N TYR A 91 -14.29 6.24 -1.53
CA TYR A 91 -14.26 7.59 -0.97
C TYR A 91 -13.20 7.67 0.12
N ASN A 92 -12.45 8.76 0.17
CA ASN A 92 -11.34 8.95 1.09
C ASN A 92 -11.78 9.31 2.52
N ASN A 93 -10.80 9.39 3.44
CA ASN A 93 -11.00 9.75 4.85
C ASN A 93 -11.74 11.10 5.04
N LEU A 94 -11.46 12.11 4.21
CA LEU A 94 -12.11 13.42 4.29
C LEU A 94 -13.62 13.33 4.01
N PHE A 95 -14.02 12.50 3.03
CA PHE A 95 -15.42 12.22 2.77
C PHE A 95 -16.10 11.60 3.98
N GLN A 96 -15.49 10.54 4.55
CA GLN A 96 -16.02 9.84 5.73
C GLN A 96 -16.28 10.81 6.89
N ILE A 97 -15.36 11.73 7.14
CA ILE A 97 -15.45 12.77 8.18
C ILE A 97 -16.57 13.76 7.86
N ASN A 98 -16.62 14.28 6.63
CA ASN A 98 -17.60 15.28 6.22
C ASN A 98 -19.03 14.73 6.21
N THR A 99 -19.21 13.45 5.87
CA THR A 99 -20.51 12.77 5.92
C THR A 99 -20.84 12.21 7.29
N LYS A 100 -19.93 12.30 8.27
CA LYS A 100 -20.07 11.73 9.62
C LYS A 100 -20.44 10.24 9.58
N SER A 101 -19.72 9.47 8.77
CA SER A 101 -19.95 8.03 8.66
C SER A 101 -19.71 7.33 10.00
N GLU A 102 -20.29 6.14 10.18
CA GLU A 102 -20.11 5.34 11.39
C GLU A 102 -18.62 5.05 11.66
N LEU A 103 -17.83 4.82 10.61
CA LEU A 103 -16.38 4.61 10.70
C LEU A 103 -15.67 5.88 11.17
N ALA A 104 -16.01 7.06 10.63
CA ALA A 104 -15.41 8.32 11.06
C ALA A 104 -15.68 8.59 12.55
N ILE A 105 -16.86 8.23 13.05
CA ILE A 105 -17.20 8.31 14.47
C ILE A 105 -16.38 7.27 15.27
N LYS A 106 -16.36 6.00 14.84
CA LYS A 106 -15.63 4.91 15.52
C LYS A 106 -14.14 5.24 15.71
N TYR A 107 -13.51 5.78 14.69
CA TYR A 107 -12.07 6.06 14.65
C TYR A 107 -11.72 7.53 14.95
N ASN A 108 -12.68 8.32 15.41
CA ASN A 108 -12.51 9.74 15.75
C ASN A 108 -11.84 10.57 14.62
N GLY A 109 -12.17 10.25 13.37
CA GLY A 109 -11.66 10.95 12.19
C GLY A 109 -10.15 10.79 11.91
N LYS A 110 -9.45 9.85 12.54
CA LYS A 110 -8.03 9.58 12.29
C LYS A 110 -7.91 8.34 11.42
N SER A 111 -7.15 8.38 10.33
CA SER A 111 -6.82 7.22 9.47
C SER A 111 -7.98 6.23 9.37
N VAL A 112 -9.16 6.74 8.99
CA VAL A 112 -10.46 6.09 9.25
C VAL A 112 -10.55 4.77 8.48
N LEU A 113 -10.14 4.79 7.22
CA LEU A 113 -10.17 3.63 6.34
C LEU A 113 -9.02 2.68 6.65
N GLU A 114 -7.82 3.20 6.93
CA GLU A 114 -6.65 2.37 7.22
C GLU A 114 -6.82 1.61 8.55
N GLN A 115 -7.38 2.26 9.58
CA GLN A 115 -7.74 1.58 10.84
C GLN A 115 -8.82 0.52 10.61
N TYR A 116 -9.80 0.79 9.75
CA TYR A 116 -10.84 -0.17 9.45
C TYR A 116 -10.31 -1.40 8.71
N SER A 117 -9.50 -1.20 7.68
CA SER A 117 -8.80 -2.26 6.95
C SER A 117 -7.93 -3.10 7.89
N ALA A 118 -7.14 -2.45 8.74
CA ALA A 118 -6.27 -3.14 9.71
C ALA A 118 -7.06 -3.97 10.72
N ASP A 119 -8.11 -3.41 11.34
CA ASP A 119 -9.00 -4.13 12.26
C ASP A 119 -9.60 -5.38 11.60
N CYS A 120 -10.15 -5.22 10.38
CA CYS A 120 -10.76 -6.31 9.65
C CYS A 120 -9.76 -7.39 9.24
N LEU A 121 -8.54 -7.01 8.86
CA LEU A 121 -7.49 -7.95 8.49
C LEU A 121 -7.01 -8.74 9.70
N VAL A 122 -6.78 -8.09 10.85
CA VAL A 122 -6.41 -8.76 12.10
C VAL A 122 -7.51 -9.73 12.54
N GLU A 123 -8.78 -9.31 12.51
CA GLU A 123 -9.92 -10.17 12.81
C GLU A 123 -9.97 -11.39 11.86
N LEU A 124 -9.66 -11.21 10.58
CA LEU A 124 -9.61 -12.31 9.61
C LEU A 124 -8.43 -13.25 9.88
N ILE A 125 -7.26 -12.74 10.26
CA ILE A 125 -6.09 -13.53 10.65
C ILE A 125 -6.43 -14.42 11.84
N GLU A 126 -7.06 -13.86 12.88
CA GLU A 126 -7.50 -14.60 14.06
C GLU A 126 -8.57 -15.64 13.72
N LYS A 127 -9.61 -15.27 12.98
CA LYS A 127 -10.70 -16.19 12.60
C LYS A 127 -10.25 -17.37 11.74
N THR A 128 -9.17 -17.20 10.97
CA THR A 128 -8.66 -18.24 10.07
C THR A 128 -7.49 -19.02 10.64
N ASN A 129 -6.91 -18.57 11.76
CA ASN A 129 -5.65 -19.06 12.30
C ASN A 129 -4.54 -19.16 11.23
N ILE A 130 -4.52 -18.24 10.26
CA ILE A 130 -3.66 -18.36 9.06
C ILE A 130 -2.17 -18.48 9.42
N ILE A 131 -1.73 -17.91 10.54
CA ILE A 131 -0.36 -17.98 11.03
C ILE A 131 0.10 -19.42 11.30
N GLU A 132 -0.78 -20.30 11.77
CA GLU A 132 -0.45 -21.72 11.99
C GLU A 132 -0.09 -22.44 10.68
N TYR A 133 -0.68 -21.97 9.57
CA TYR A 133 -0.50 -22.53 8.23
C TYR A 133 0.66 -21.87 7.47
N LEU A 134 1.22 -20.76 7.95
CA LEU A 134 2.40 -20.12 7.37
C LEU A 134 3.69 -20.77 7.88
N ASN A 135 4.69 -20.94 7.01
CA ASN A 135 6.02 -21.46 7.37
C ASN A 135 6.90 -20.43 8.09
N ILE A 136 6.38 -19.97 9.23
CA ILE A 136 7.04 -19.14 10.24
C ILE A 136 7.00 -19.86 11.59
N ILE A 137 7.88 -19.46 12.52
CA ILE A 137 7.90 -20.01 13.87
C ILE A 137 6.72 -19.37 14.63
N PRO A 138 5.67 -20.13 15.01
CA PRO A 138 4.48 -19.56 15.60
C PRO A 138 4.59 -19.62 17.12
N ASP A 139 5.44 -18.77 17.71
CA ASP A 139 5.34 -18.45 19.14
C ASP A 139 4.50 -17.18 19.36
N LEU A 140 4.00 -17.00 20.58
CA LEU A 140 3.08 -15.90 20.89
C LEU A 140 3.71 -14.51 20.62
N ASN A 141 5.01 -14.35 20.83
CA ASN A 141 5.69 -13.08 20.52
C ASN A 141 5.77 -12.85 19.01
N ALA A 142 6.03 -13.92 18.24
CA ALA A 142 6.05 -13.85 16.79
C ALA A 142 4.68 -13.50 16.20
N ILE A 143 3.59 -14.07 16.75
CA ILE A 143 2.21 -13.76 16.36
C ILE A 143 1.87 -12.29 16.65
N ASN A 144 2.14 -11.82 17.87
CA ASN A 144 1.89 -10.43 18.26
C ASN A 144 2.70 -9.48 17.36
N TYR A 145 3.98 -9.75 17.16
CA TYR A 145 4.84 -8.96 16.29
C TYR A 145 4.32 -8.92 14.84
N PHE A 146 3.82 -10.04 14.31
CA PHE A 146 3.25 -10.12 12.97
C PHE A 146 2.03 -9.20 12.82
N CYS A 147 1.08 -9.27 13.76
CA CYS A 147 -0.11 -8.42 13.76
C CYS A 147 0.25 -6.94 13.97
N ASP A 148 1.14 -6.64 14.93
CA ASP A 148 1.60 -5.27 15.21
C ASP A 148 2.28 -4.65 13.99
N LEU A 149 3.08 -5.43 13.25
CA LEU A 149 3.71 -4.97 12.02
C LEU A 149 2.67 -4.68 10.93
N ILE A 150 1.71 -5.57 10.73
CA ILE A 150 0.62 -5.39 9.75
C ILE A 150 -0.15 -4.10 10.03
N VAL A 151 -0.57 -3.89 11.29
CA VAL A 151 -1.29 -2.68 11.69
C VAL A 151 -0.44 -1.45 11.42
N GLU A 152 0.84 -1.45 11.83
CA GLU A 152 1.72 -0.30 11.63
C GLU A 152 1.88 0.08 10.15
N VAL A 153 2.18 -0.89 9.29
CA VAL A 153 2.44 -0.60 7.87
C VAL A 153 1.15 -0.19 7.15
N ILE A 154 -0.01 -0.75 7.48
CA ILE A 154 -1.30 -0.32 6.91
C ILE A 154 -1.61 1.12 7.34
N LEU A 155 -1.43 1.47 8.61
CA LEU A 155 -1.65 2.86 9.04
C LEU A 155 -0.72 3.86 8.36
N SER A 156 0.46 3.40 7.90
CA SER A 156 1.39 4.24 7.16
C SER A 156 1.00 4.51 5.70
N THR A 157 -0.03 3.84 5.16
CA THR A 157 -0.57 4.15 3.82
C THR A 157 -1.49 5.37 3.82
N ASP A 158 -1.92 5.85 5.00
CA ASP A 158 -2.67 7.11 5.10
C ASP A 158 -1.80 8.27 4.59
N MET A 159 -2.24 8.88 3.49
CA MET A 159 -1.57 10.01 2.85
C MET A 159 -1.35 11.22 3.76
N SER A 160 -2.08 11.35 4.87
CA SER A 160 -1.82 12.38 5.89
C SER A 160 -0.47 12.20 6.62
N THR A 161 0.09 10.99 6.60
CA THR A 161 1.39 10.65 7.19
C THR A 161 2.56 10.77 6.22
N HIS A 162 2.30 10.93 4.91
CA HIS A 162 3.28 10.86 3.82
C HIS A 162 4.53 11.70 4.07
N PHE A 163 4.38 12.99 4.40
CA PHE A 163 5.52 13.89 4.57
C PHE A 163 6.33 13.57 5.83
N GLN A 164 5.68 13.15 6.91
CA GLN A 164 6.39 12.72 8.12
C GLN A 164 7.21 11.46 7.85
N LEU A 165 6.62 10.49 7.14
CA LEU A 165 7.31 9.26 6.76
C LEU A 165 8.50 9.56 5.83
N GLN A 166 8.33 10.48 4.88
CA GLN A 166 9.41 10.95 4.01
C GLN A 166 10.58 11.54 4.83
N ASP A 167 10.29 12.41 5.79
CA ASP A 167 11.32 13.04 6.63
C ASP A 167 12.01 12.02 7.54
N ASP A 168 11.25 11.09 8.11
CA ASP A 168 11.79 10.02 8.95
C ASP A 168 12.77 9.12 8.18
N ILE A 169 12.46 8.78 6.92
CA ILE A 169 13.33 7.98 6.05
C ILE A 169 14.57 8.79 5.63
N ARG A 170 14.41 10.08 5.33
CA ARG A 170 15.53 10.97 4.94
C ARG A 170 16.61 11.07 6.01
N LEU A 171 16.23 10.92 7.29
CA LEU A 171 17.19 10.91 8.41
C LEU A 171 18.01 9.62 8.50
N LEU A 172 17.70 8.58 7.71
CA LEU A 172 18.41 7.30 7.74
C LEU A 172 19.56 7.29 6.73
N GLU A 173 20.75 6.93 7.21
CA GLU A 173 21.94 6.86 6.36
C GLU A 173 22.23 5.44 5.86
N ARG A 174 22.43 5.30 4.54
CA ARG A 174 22.79 4.03 3.88
C ARG A 174 24.00 3.30 4.51
N LYS A 175 25.03 4.03 4.95
CA LYS A 175 26.26 3.44 5.52
C LYS A 175 26.02 2.74 6.86
N GLN A 176 24.87 2.98 7.48
CA GLN A 176 24.56 2.54 8.83
C GLN A 176 23.51 1.42 8.87
N TYR A 177 23.23 0.73 7.76
CA TYR A 177 22.23 -0.35 7.74
C TYR A 177 22.37 -1.40 8.84
N GLN A 178 23.61 -1.79 9.17
CA GLN A 178 23.88 -2.78 10.22
C GLN A 178 23.71 -2.22 11.65
N LEU A 179 23.59 -0.90 11.78
CA LEU A 179 23.42 -0.17 13.03
C LEU A 179 21.99 0.34 13.22
N LEU A 180 21.09 0.11 12.25
CA LEU A 180 19.70 0.51 12.36
C LEU A 180 19.03 -0.23 13.52
N SER A 181 18.41 0.54 14.40
CA SER A 181 17.51 0.02 15.42
C SER A 181 16.30 -0.67 14.78
N GLU A 182 15.62 -1.52 15.56
CA GLU A 182 14.36 -2.15 15.13
C GLU A 182 13.34 -1.11 14.68
N LYS A 183 13.19 -0.01 15.42
CA LYS A 183 12.30 1.10 15.05
C LYS A 183 12.64 1.67 13.67
N GLN A 184 13.91 1.94 13.39
CA GLN A 184 14.32 2.46 12.08
C GLN A 184 14.10 1.44 10.96
N ARG A 185 14.30 0.14 11.23
CA ARG A 185 13.97 -0.92 10.26
C ARG A 185 12.47 -0.97 9.97
N ARG A 186 11.60 -0.75 10.97
CA ARG A 186 10.14 -0.65 10.81
C ARG A 186 9.74 0.60 10.04
N THR A 187 10.34 1.76 10.30
CA THR A 187 10.15 2.99 9.50
C THR A 187 10.41 2.74 8.01
N ILE A 188 11.43 1.94 7.67
CA ILE A 188 11.70 1.59 6.27
C ILE A 188 10.62 0.64 5.72
N LEU A 189 10.10 -0.31 6.51
CA LEU A 189 8.98 -1.17 6.08
C LEU A 189 7.72 -0.34 5.79
N ASN A 190 7.40 0.62 6.65
CA ASN A 190 6.31 1.59 6.44
C ASN A 190 6.51 2.32 5.10
N GLY A 191 7.72 2.83 4.88
CA GLY A 191 8.11 3.46 3.62
C GLY A 191 7.97 2.57 2.38
N LEU A 192 8.33 1.29 2.49
CA LEU A 192 8.25 0.34 1.40
C LEU A 192 6.80 -0.01 1.03
N LEU A 193 5.90 -0.18 2.01
CA LEU A 193 4.48 -0.41 1.71
C LEU A 193 3.86 0.84 1.11
N HIS A 194 4.11 2.01 1.70
CA HIS A 194 3.64 3.29 1.18
C HIS A 194 4.13 3.56 -0.25
N ALA A 195 5.41 3.26 -0.53
CA ALA A 195 5.95 3.35 -1.89
C ALA A 195 5.22 2.40 -2.85
N ALA A 196 4.98 1.16 -2.42
CA ALA A 196 4.29 0.16 -3.24
C ALA A 196 2.86 0.59 -3.59
N ASP A 197 2.15 1.18 -2.63
CA ASP A 197 0.80 1.72 -2.78
C ASP A 197 0.76 2.83 -3.85
N ILE A 198 1.64 3.82 -3.75
CA ILE A 198 1.71 4.93 -4.74
C ILE A 198 2.56 4.59 -5.98
N SER A 199 2.94 3.33 -6.18
CA SER A 199 3.94 2.94 -7.19
C SER A 199 3.48 3.10 -8.63
N ASN A 200 2.17 3.20 -8.87
CA ASN A 200 1.57 3.28 -10.19
C ASN A 200 2.18 4.40 -11.05
N ALA A 201 2.50 5.56 -10.45
CA ALA A 201 3.16 6.68 -11.13
C ALA A 201 4.57 6.36 -11.62
N ALA A 202 5.25 5.41 -10.99
CA ALA A 202 6.63 4.99 -11.26
C ALA A 202 6.73 3.73 -12.14
N ARG A 203 5.64 3.32 -12.80
CA ARG A 203 5.59 2.13 -13.69
C ARG A 203 5.75 2.53 -15.16
N PRO A 204 5.97 1.59 -16.10
CA PRO A 204 5.95 1.90 -17.53
C PRO A 204 4.68 2.67 -17.93
N TRP A 205 4.81 3.57 -18.92
CA TRP A 205 3.76 4.54 -19.26
C TRP A 205 2.34 3.95 -19.34
N PHE A 206 2.14 2.85 -20.06
CA PHE A 206 0.81 2.25 -20.22
C PHE A 206 0.18 1.79 -18.89
N VAL A 207 1.01 1.46 -17.89
CA VAL A 207 0.56 1.12 -16.53
C VAL A 207 0.25 2.40 -15.76
N CYS A 208 1.15 3.39 -15.82
CA CYS A 208 0.99 4.68 -15.15
C CYS A 208 -0.28 5.41 -15.61
N GLU A 209 -0.50 5.46 -16.93
CA GLU A 209 -1.67 6.11 -17.54
C GLU A 209 -2.97 5.42 -17.15
N GLU A 210 -3.05 4.10 -17.25
CA GLU A 210 -4.25 3.34 -16.91
C GLU A 210 -4.63 3.47 -15.43
N TRP A 211 -3.66 3.34 -14.53
CA TRP A 211 -3.90 3.50 -13.10
C TRP A 211 -4.24 4.95 -12.72
N SER A 212 -3.60 5.94 -13.34
CA SER A 212 -3.96 7.34 -13.12
C SER A 212 -5.40 7.61 -13.58
N ASN A 213 -5.80 7.08 -14.73
CA ASN A 213 -7.18 7.21 -15.21
C ASN A 213 -8.21 6.61 -14.24
N ARG A 214 -7.86 5.51 -13.56
CA ARG A 214 -8.70 4.87 -12.55
C ARG A 214 -8.81 5.68 -11.28
N VAL A 215 -7.69 6.15 -10.72
CA VAL A 215 -7.71 6.91 -9.45
C VAL A 215 -8.42 8.25 -9.63
N VAL A 216 -8.20 8.93 -10.77
CA VAL A 216 -8.88 10.21 -11.04
C VAL A 216 -10.37 10.01 -11.31
N GLU A 217 -10.77 8.92 -11.97
CA GLU A 217 -12.20 8.58 -12.10
C GLU A 217 -12.85 8.36 -10.74
N GLU A 218 -12.16 7.71 -9.80
CA GLU A 218 -12.66 7.52 -8.44
C GLU A 218 -12.77 8.84 -7.66
N PHE A 219 -11.74 9.69 -7.74
CA PHE A 219 -11.78 11.05 -7.16
C PHE A 219 -12.94 11.86 -7.71
N TRP A 220 -13.19 11.81 -9.01
CA TRP A 220 -14.29 12.54 -9.61
C TRP A 220 -15.67 11.99 -9.21
N ARG A 221 -15.81 10.67 -9.02
CA ARG A 221 -17.05 10.10 -8.45
C ARG A 221 -17.28 10.59 -7.03
N GLN A 222 -16.23 10.70 -6.22
CA GLN A 222 -16.32 11.34 -4.91
C GLN A 222 -16.78 12.80 -5.02
N GLY A 223 -16.16 13.60 -5.88
CA GLY A 223 -16.51 15.01 -6.05
C GLY A 223 -17.96 15.23 -6.52
N ASP A 224 -18.46 14.36 -7.40
CA ASP A 224 -19.87 14.40 -7.83
C ASP A 224 -20.82 14.09 -6.67
N GLU A 225 -20.47 13.10 -5.84
CA GLU A 225 -21.26 12.74 -4.66
C GLU A 225 -21.22 13.86 -3.60
N GLU A 226 -20.07 14.50 -3.39
CA GLU A 226 -19.94 15.67 -2.52
C GLU A 226 -20.84 16.82 -3.00
N LYS A 227 -20.87 17.12 -4.32
CA LYS A 227 -21.81 18.10 -4.89
C LYS A 227 -23.26 17.70 -4.63
N ARG A 228 -23.61 16.43 -4.85
CA ARG A 228 -24.97 15.91 -4.64
C ARG A 228 -25.43 16.06 -3.19
N LEU A 229 -24.52 15.89 -2.24
CA LEU A 229 -24.76 16.03 -0.80
C LEU A 229 -24.66 17.49 -0.31
N ASN A 230 -24.41 18.46 -1.20
CA ASN A 230 -24.15 19.86 -0.87
C ASN A 230 -22.96 20.06 0.10
N LEU A 231 -21.94 19.22 -0.04
CA LEU A 231 -20.67 19.34 0.67
C LEU A 231 -19.66 20.17 -0.15
N THR A 232 -18.65 20.70 0.52
CA THR A 232 -17.49 21.27 -0.15
C THR A 232 -16.77 20.15 -0.90
N VAL A 233 -16.58 20.32 -2.21
CA VAL A 233 -15.84 19.36 -3.02
C VAL A 233 -14.38 19.32 -2.59
N SER A 234 -13.86 18.13 -2.38
CA SER A 234 -12.50 17.87 -1.96
C SER A 234 -11.48 18.34 -3.02
N PRO A 235 -10.26 18.74 -2.60
CA PRO A 235 -9.21 19.16 -3.53
C PRO A 235 -8.98 18.12 -4.64
N ASN A 236 -8.82 18.58 -5.89
CA ASN A 236 -8.59 17.75 -7.09
C ASN A 236 -9.76 16.82 -7.50
N MET A 237 -10.89 16.84 -6.79
CA MET A 237 -12.03 15.94 -7.04
C MET A 237 -13.11 16.56 -7.92
N ASP A 238 -13.02 17.85 -8.24
CA ASP A 238 -13.97 18.53 -9.11
C ASP A 238 -13.59 18.36 -10.59
N ARG A 239 -14.27 17.45 -11.30
CA ARG A 239 -14.07 17.19 -12.74
C ARG A 239 -14.36 18.40 -13.65
N ASP A 240 -15.07 19.42 -13.15
CA ASP A 240 -15.35 20.65 -13.91
C ASP A 240 -14.22 21.69 -13.77
N ARG A 241 -13.27 21.48 -12.85
CA ARG A 241 -12.19 22.42 -12.53
C ARG A 241 -10.79 21.87 -12.77
N PHE A 242 -10.61 20.56 -12.65
CA PHE A 242 -9.31 19.91 -12.72
C PHE A 242 -9.26 18.89 -13.84
N GLU A 243 -8.17 18.93 -14.62
CA GLU A 243 -7.90 17.97 -15.68
C GLU A 243 -7.05 16.80 -15.18
N ARG A 244 -7.25 15.61 -15.75
CA ARG A 244 -6.52 14.39 -15.36
C ARG A 244 -5.00 14.55 -15.41
N ASN A 245 -4.51 15.16 -16.49
CA ASN A 245 -3.08 15.38 -16.69
C ASN A 245 -2.52 16.28 -15.60
N GLY A 246 -3.21 17.39 -15.30
CA GLY A 246 -2.82 18.32 -14.23
C GLY A 246 -2.74 17.65 -12.85
N ILE A 247 -3.71 16.80 -12.51
CA ILE A 247 -3.70 16.02 -11.26
C ILE A 247 -2.50 15.06 -11.23
N SER A 248 -2.25 14.35 -12.33
CA SER A 248 -1.14 13.39 -12.46
C SER A 248 0.23 14.05 -12.37
N ILE A 249 0.37 15.21 -13.01
CA ILE A 249 1.56 16.07 -12.94
C ILE A 249 1.82 16.46 -11.48
N ALA A 250 0.81 16.99 -10.79
CA ALA A 250 0.98 17.48 -9.42
C ALA A 250 1.32 16.34 -8.46
N PHE A 251 0.67 15.18 -8.62
CA PHE A 251 0.99 14.00 -7.84
C PHE A 251 2.43 13.53 -8.09
N ASN A 252 2.91 13.58 -9.34
CA ASN A 252 4.29 13.26 -9.66
C ASN A 252 5.29 14.24 -9.00
N ASP A 253 5.08 15.54 -9.22
CA ASP A 253 6.01 16.60 -8.84
C ASP A 253 6.08 16.77 -7.30
N PHE A 254 4.96 16.60 -6.58
CA PHE A 254 4.88 16.92 -5.15
C PHE A 254 4.79 15.71 -4.22
N ILE A 255 4.41 14.53 -4.73
CA ILE A 255 4.19 13.33 -3.90
C ILE A 255 5.19 12.23 -4.29
N THR A 256 5.07 11.67 -5.49
CA THR A 256 5.79 10.42 -5.78
C THR A 256 7.28 10.64 -6.04
N THR A 257 7.67 11.66 -6.82
CA THR A 257 9.09 11.89 -7.13
C THR A 257 9.90 12.19 -5.87
N PRO A 258 9.52 13.15 -4.99
CA PRO A 258 10.25 13.41 -3.76
C PRO A 258 10.36 12.19 -2.84
N PHE A 259 9.29 11.40 -2.73
CA PHE A 259 9.28 10.22 -1.87
C PHE A 259 10.21 9.12 -2.39
N TYR A 260 10.16 8.84 -3.69
CA TYR A 260 11.01 7.83 -4.32
C TYR A 260 12.49 8.24 -4.37
N GLU A 261 12.79 9.54 -4.49
CA GLU A 261 14.17 10.04 -4.38
C GLU A 261 14.75 9.78 -2.98
N VAL A 262 13.98 10.03 -1.92
CA VAL A 262 14.40 9.72 -0.54
C VAL A 262 14.65 8.22 -0.35
N ILE A 263 13.78 7.36 -0.88
CA ILE A 263 14.02 5.91 -0.81
C ILE A 263 15.22 5.50 -1.66
N TYR A 264 15.45 6.12 -2.82
CA TYR A 264 16.60 5.85 -3.68
C TYR A 264 17.93 6.23 -3.00
N GLU A 265 17.98 7.36 -2.30
CA GLU A 265 19.15 7.76 -1.51
C GLU A 265 19.52 6.71 -0.45
N LEU A 266 18.49 6.11 0.17
CA LEU A 266 18.67 5.00 1.09
C LEU A 266 19.08 3.73 0.31
N ILE A 267 18.21 3.24 -0.58
CA ILE A 267 18.25 1.97 -1.32
C ILE A 267 18.46 2.24 -2.82
N PRO A 268 19.70 2.25 -3.34
CA PRO A 268 19.99 2.73 -4.70
C PRO A 268 19.38 1.91 -5.84
N THR A 269 18.91 0.69 -5.57
CA THR A 269 18.23 -0.13 -6.57
C THR A 269 16.87 0.46 -6.98
N PHE A 270 16.35 1.45 -6.25
CA PHE A 270 15.15 2.20 -6.62
C PHE A 270 15.36 3.19 -7.77
N GLU A 271 16.59 3.34 -8.30
CA GLU A 271 16.90 4.23 -9.42
C GLU A 271 15.94 4.08 -10.62
N LEU A 272 15.50 2.84 -10.89
CA LEU A 272 14.55 2.56 -11.97
C LEU A 272 13.21 3.30 -11.78
N PHE A 273 12.68 3.32 -10.56
CA PHE A 273 11.43 4.01 -10.27
C PHE A 273 11.55 5.52 -10.45
N VAL A 274 12.64 6.12 -9.95
CA VAL A 274 12.94 7.56 -10.13
C VAL A 274 13.06 7.91 -11.61
N LYS A 275 13.78 7.10 -12.40
CA LYS A 275 13.87 7.28 -13.86
C LYS A 275 12.50 7.24 -14.54
N LEU A 276 11.66 6.27 -14.18
CA LEU A 276 10.31 6.13 -14.75
C LEU A 276 9.41 7.31 -14.34
N LEU A 277 9.53 7.82 -13.11
CA LEU A 277 8.80 9.00 -12.67
C LEU A 277 9.11 10.22 -13.53
N HIS A 278 10.38 10.52 -13.81
CA HIS A 278 10.75 11.62 -14.69
C HIS A 278 10.27 11.42 -16.14
N ILE A 279 10.36 10.20 -16.67
CA ILE A 279 9.87 9.86 -18.02
C ILE A 279 8.36 10.06 -18.11
N ASN A 280 7.61 9.53 -17.14
CA ASN A 280 6.15 9.64 -17.11
C ASN A 280 5.71 11.08 -16.89
N ARG A 281 6.44 11.86 -16.09
CA ARG A 281 6.19 13.29 -15.93
C ARG A 281 6.24 14.01 -17.28
N GLN A 282 7.29 13.77 -18.08
CA GLN A 282 7.40 14.36 -19.42
C GLN A 282 6.25 13.92 -20.32
N LYS A 283 5.90 12.63 -20.30
CA LYS A 283 4.75 12.13 -21.07
C LYS A 283 3.43 12.77 -20.70
N TRP A 284 3.17 13.02 -19.42
CA TRP A 284 2.01 13.78 -18.98
C TRP A 284 2.03 15.23 -19.45
N ASN A 285 3.21 15.85 -19.55
CA ASN A 285 3.38 17.21 -20.04
C ASN A 285 3.13 17.34 -21.55
N ASP A 286 3.40 16.27 -22.30
CA ASP A 286 3.27 16.22 -23.76
C ASP A 286 1.83 15.92 -24.23
N LEU A 287 0.93 15.57 -23.30
CA LEU A 287 -0.51 15.33 -23.54
C LEU A 287 -1.35 16.58 -23.33
#